data_AF-A0A7L0W660-F1
#
_entry.id   AF-A0A7L0W660-F1
#
_cell.length_a   1.000
_cell.length_b   1.000
_cell.length_c   1.000
_cell.angle_alpha   90.00
_cell.angle_beta   90.00
_cell.angle_gamma   90.00
#
_symmetry.space_group_name_H-M   'P 1'
#
loop_
_entity.id
_entity.type
_entity.pdbx_description
1 polymer ?
#
loop_
_entity_poly.entity_id
_entity_poly.type
_entity_poly.pdbx_seq_one_letter_code
_entity_poly.pdbx_strand_id
1 'polypeptide(L)' 'CGEVLRFTRARGYGAVVLTTSVVQVAAQRLYESQGFRKVATFSPSLLARLICFQMFQYHCDLTGRP' A
#
# COMPACT_ATOMS: atom_id res chain seq x y z
N CYS A 1 2.47 5.39 9.48
CA CYS A 1 1.24 5.29 8.66
C CYS A 1 0.02 5.93 9.33
N GLY A 2 -0.22 5.69 10.63
CA GLY A 2 -1.36 6.32 11.34
C GLY A 2 -1.43 7.85 11.21
N GLU A 3 -0.29 8.55 11.31
CA GLU A 3 -0.27 10.01 11.19
C GLU A 3 -0.57 10.50 9.77
N VAL A 4 -0.10 9.78 8.75
CA VAL A 4 -0.43 10.07 7.35
C VAL A 4 -1.92 9.89 7.11
N LEU A 5 -2.53 8.82 7.64
CA LEU A 5 -3.97 8.58 7.53
C LEU A 5 -4.80 9.68 8.22
N ARG A 6 -4.35 10.14 9.41
CA ARG A 6 -5.00 11.26 10.13
C ARG A 6 -4.90 12.56 9.33
N PHE A 7 -3.71 12.87 8.83
CA PHE A 7 -3.47 14.04 7.98
C PHE A 7 -4.31 14.00 6.72
N THR A 8 -4.37 12.84 6.04
CA THR A 8 -5.12 12.72 4.79
C THR A 8 -6.63 12.81 5.01
N ARG A 9 -7.15 12.26 6.13
CA ARG A 9 -8.55 12.45 6.52
C ARG A 9 -8.87 13.88 6.87
N ALA A 10 -8.01 14.56 7.63
CA ALA A 10 -8.20 15.96 8.01
C ALA A 10 -8.24 16.90 6.80
N ARG A 11 -7.57 16.53 5.70
CA ARG A 11 -7.59 17.27 4.43
C ARG A 11 -8.66 16.80 3.43
N GLY A 12 -9.48 15.80 3.78
CA GLY A 12 -10.55 15.32 2.93
C GLY A 12 -10.09 14.55 1.69
N TYR A 13 -8.90 13.94 1.69
CA TYR A 13 -8.49 13.07 0.59
C TYR A 13 -9.34 11.79 0.57
N GLY A 14 -9.71 11.33 -0.63
CA GLY A 14 -10.57 10.15 -0.79
C GLY A 14 -9.86 8.81 -0.54
N ALA A 15 -8.55 8.74 -0.80
CA ALA A 15 -7.79 7.50 -0.65
C ALA A 15 -6.28 7.74 -0.47
N VAL A 16 -5.60 6.73 0.06
CA VAL A 16 -4.12 6.65 0.14
C VAL A 16 -3.64 5.45 -0.64
N VAL A 17 -2.66 5.69 -1.52
CA VAL A 17 -1.98 4.64 -2.31
C VAL A 17 -0.55 4.48 -1.80
N LEU A 18 -0.15 3.24 -1.52
CA LEU A 18 1.20 2.88 -1.11
C LEU A 18 1.78 1.82 -2.04
N THR A 19 3.07 1.93 -2.36
CA THR A 19 3.79 0.92 -3.13
C THR A 19 4.93 0.36 -2.27
N THR A 20 5.03 -0.95 -2.16
CA THR A 20 6.04 -1.63 -1.35
C THR A 20 6.59 -2.85 -2.08
N SER A 21 7.81 -3.28 -1.77
CA SER A 21 8.38 -4.50 -2.35
C SER A 21 7.89 -5.76 -1.64
N VAL A 22 7.86 -6.88 -2.37
CA VAL A 22 7.58 -8.23 -1.85
C VAL A 22 8.49 -8.62 -0.69
N VAL A 23 9.73 -8.12 -0.62
CA VAL A 23 10.66 -8.45 0.46
C VAL A 23 10.33 -7.75 1.78
N GLN A 24 9.53 -6.68 1.75
CA GLN A 24 9.21 -5.85 2.91
C GLN A 24 7.99 -6.41 3.68
N VAL A 25 8.07 -7.67 4.13
CA VAL A 25 6.93 -8.39 4.76
C VAL A 25 6.39 -7.67 6.00
N ALA A 26 7.26 -7.08 6.81
CA ALA A 26 6.85 -6.30 7.99
C ALA A 26 6.00 -5.07 7.60
N ALA A 27 6.35 -4.40 6.50
CA ALA A 27 5.60 -3.25 6.00
C ALA A 27 4.23 -3.68 5.46
N GLN A 28 4.18 -4.80 4.72
CA GLN A 28 2.93 -5.37 4.20
C GLN A 28 1.94 -5.67 5.34
N ARG A 29 2.37 -6.35 6.40
CA ARG A 29 1.54 -6.64 7.58
C ARG A 29 1.06 -5.36 8.27
N LEU A 30 1.92 -4.35 8.35
CA LEU A 30 1.59 -3.06 8.94
C LEU A 30 0.52 -2.31 8.11
N TYR A 31 0.57 -2.38 6.78
CA TYR A 31 -0.43 -1.74 5.93
C TYR A 31 -1.77 -2.48 6.02
N GLU A 32 -1.74 -3.81 5.96
CA GLU A 32 -2.95 -4.64 6.04
C GLU A 32 -3.67 -4.46 7.38
N SER A 33 -2.94 -4.36 8.50
CA SER A 33 -3.54 -4.10 9.82
C SER A 33 -4.17 -2.70 9.95
N GLN A 34 -3.77 -1.75 9.11
CA GLN A 34 -4.33 -0.39 9.06
C GLN A 34 -5.46 -0.24 8.03
N GLY A 35 -5.89 -1.34 7.40
CA GLY A 35 -7.01 -1.34 6.45
C GLY A 35 -6.64 -1.05 5.01
N PHE A 36 -5.35 -1.04 4.67
CA PHE A 36 -4.92 -1.02 3.28
C PHE A 36 -5.17 -2.39 2.62
N ARG A 37 -5.65 -2.37 1.39
CA ARG A 37 -5.89 -3.57 0.58
C ARG A 37 -4.93 -3.61 -0.60
N LYS A 38 -4.34 -4.77 -0.88
CA LYS A 38 -3.51 -4.95 -2.08
C LYS A 38 -4.40 -4.89 -3.31
N VAL A 39 -4.09 -3.99 -4.25
CA VAL A 39 -4.88 -3.76 -5.48
C VAL A 39 -4.13 -4.12 -6.75
N ALA A 40 -2.80 -4.11 -6.73
CA ALA A 40 -2.00 -4.50 -7.88
C ALA A 40 -0.66 -5.11 -7.46
N THR A 41 -0.09 -5.90 -8.37
CA THR A 41 1.26 -6.44 -8.27
C THR A 41 1.94 -6.27 -9.62
N PHE A 42 3.17 -5.76 -9.64
CA PHE A 42 3.94 -5.59 -10.88
C PHE A 42 5.43 -5.84 -10.65
N SER A 43 6.14 -6.27 -11.68
CA SER A 43 7.60 -6.40 -11.65
C SER A 43 8.22 -5.10 -12.19
N PRO A 44 9.18 -4.49 -11.48
CA PRO A 44 9.79 -3.22 -11.93
C PRO A 44 10.69 -3.38 -13.15
N SER A 45 11.15 -4.60 -13.47
CA SER A 45 11.96 -4.91 -14.65
C SER A 45 11.91 -6.41 -14.99
N LEU A 46 12.44 -6.79 -16.17
CA LEU A 46 12.60 -8.20 -16.55
C LEU A 46 13.54 -8.94 -15.60
N LEU A 47 14.64 -8.30 -15.18
CA LEU A 47 15.57 -8.86 -14.19
C LEU A 47 14.87 -9.11 -12.85
N ALA A 48 14.05 -8.16 -12.39
CA ALA A 48 13.25 -8.34 -11.18
C ALA A 48 12.26 -9.52 -11.33
N ARG A 49 11.67 -9.72 -12.52
CA ARG A 49 10.81 -10.87 -12.79
C ARG A 49 11.56 -12.20 -12.74
N LEU A 50 12.81 -12.25 -13.22
CA LEU A 50 13.66 -13.45 -13.17
C LEU A 50 13.98 -13.87 -11.73
N ILE A 51 14.17 -12.91 -10.83
CA ILE A 51 14.42 -13.17 -9.40
C ILE A 51 13.13 -13.19 -8.56
N CYS A 52 11.94 -13.27 -9.18
CA CYS A 52 10.64 -13.21 -8.51
C CYS A 52 10.43 -11.98 -7.60
N PHE A 53 11.15 -10.89 -7.87
CA PHE A 53 10.98 -9.63 -7.18
C PHE A 53 9.80 -8.86 -7.77
N GLN A 54 8.81 -8.61 -6.92
CA GLN A 54 7.57 -7.93 -7.27
C GLN A 54 7.35 -6.74 -6.35
N MET A 55 6.68 -5.72 -6.88
CA MET A 55 6.14 -4.58 -6.15
C MET A 55 4.64 -4.82 -5.93
N PHE A 56 4.16 -4.46 -4.76
CA PHE A 56 2.76 -4.49 -4.37
C PHE A 56 2.25 -3.07 -4.21
N GLN A 57 1.09 -2.81 -4.79
CA GLN A 57 0.36 -1.57 -4.60
C GLN A 57 -0.81 -1.82 -3.66
N TYR A 58 -0.92 -0.97 -2.66
CA TYR A 58 -1.91 -0.99 -1.60
C TYR A 58 -2.77 0.27 -1.70
N HIS A 59 -4.08 0.11 -1.49
CA HIS A 59 -5.05 1.18 -1.51
C HIS A 59 -5.84 1.17 -0.20
N CYS A 60 -5.99 2.33 0.43
CA CYS A 60 -6.86 2.52 1.58
C CYS A 60 -7.86 3.61 1.24
N ASP A 61 -9.14 3.25 1.20
CA ASP A 61 -10.22 4.21 1.03
C ASP A 61 -10.45 4.92 2.37
N LEU A 62 -10.48 6.26 2.32
CA LEU A 62 -10.72 7.11 3.48
C LEU A 62 -12.18 7.57 3.58
N THR A 63 -12.96 7.37 2.51
CA THR A 63 -14.33 7.86 2.33
C THR A 63 -15.38 6.86 2.82
N GLY A 64 -14.94 5.67 3.28
CA GLY A 64 -15.80 4.55 3.63
C GLY A 64 -15.63 4.03 5.05
N ARG A 65 -15.84 4.87 6.09
CA ARG A 65 -16.50 4.44 7.34
C ARG A 65 -16.91 5.65 8.20
N PRO A 66 -18.16 5.72 8.70
CA PRO A 66 -18.53 6.59 9.83
C PRO A 66 -17.81 6.17 11.12
#